data_AF-A0A7G9RIW8-F1
#
_entry.id   AF-A0A7G9RIW8-F1
#
_cell.length_a   1.000
_cell.length_b   1.000
_cell.length_c   1.000
_cell.angle_alpha   90.00
_cell.angle_beta   90.00
_cell.angle_gamma   90.00
#
_symmetry.space_group_name_H-M   'P 1'
#
loop_
_entity.id
_entity.type
_entity.pdbx_description
1 polymer ?
#
loop_
_entity_poly.entity_id
_entity_poly.type
_entity_poly.pdbx_seq_one_letter_code
_entity_poly.pdbx_strand_id
1 'polypeptide(L)'
;MSSSNRETMPRLRFPRYDVVDALRGTAMVWMTVFHFCFDLSYMGWWKQDFLSDPFWTLQRVGIVSLFLFCAGLGQSIAYVQGQSWSRFGRRWLQIALAAALVSLGSWWMFPRSYIHFGVLHGIAVMLVVVRLTAGWGRWLWPAGALALAMPWLAQWWLSGGGAAWADAMNGRALNWLGLVTRKPFTEDYVPVFPWLGVMWWGMASGRWLQARHAHRLGCALPAPGRALAWLGRWSLSYYLLHQPVMLGILGALAWWLKA
;
A
#
# COMPACT_ATOMS: atom_id res chain seq x y z
N MET A 1 2.02 -46.05 39.86
CA MET A 1 2.71 -45.20 38.88
C MET A 1 1.65 -44.33 38.19
N SER A 2 1.51 -43.09 38.63
CA SER A 2 0.54 -42.13 38.09
C SER A 2 1.15 -41.41 36.89
N SER A 3 0.68 -41.72 35.69
CA SER A 3 1.03 -40.98 34.47
C SER A 3 0.24 -39.68 34.44
N SER A 4 0.88 -38.59 34.87
CA SER A 4 0.42 -37.22 34.68
C SER A 4 0.19 -36.94 33.19
N ASN A 5 -1.07 -36.87 32.81
CA ASN A 5 -1.51 -36.42 31.49
C ASN A 5 -1.26 -34.91 31.43
N ARG A 6 -0.19 -34.48 30.74
CA ARG A 6 0.02 -33.06 30.45
C ARG A 6 -1.00 -32.65 29.40
N GLU A 7 -2.13 -32.10 29.85
CA GLU A 7 -3.03 -31.34 28.99
C GLU A 7 -2.21 -30.24 28.30
N THR A 8 -2.00 -30.43 26.99
CA THR A 8 -1.43 -29.40 26.14
C THR A 8 -2.48 -28.30 26.07
N MET A 9 -2.28 -27.22 26.85
CA MET A 9 -3.14 -26.05 26.75
C MET A 9 -3.28 -25.66 25.27
N PRO A 10 -4.50 -25.55 24.73
CA PRO A 10 -4.69 -25.13 23.36
C PRO A 10 -3.98 -23.80 23.19
N ARG A 11 -2.95 -23.76 22.33
CA ARG A 11 -2.30 -22.50 21.97
C ARG A 11 -3.43 -21.58 21.53
N LEU A 12 -3.65 -20.49 22.26
CA LEU A 12 -4.63 -19.46 21.90
C LEU A 12 -4.33 -19.04 20.46
N ARG A 13 -5.04 -19.63 19.50
CA ARG A 13 -4.98 -19.21 18.10
C ARG A 13 -5.71 -17.89 18.09
N PHE A 14 -4.95 -16.80 18.10
CA PHE A 14 -5.51 -15.46 17.91
C PHE A 14 -6.46 -15.50 16.71
N PRO A 15 -7.68 -14.93 16.84
CA PRO A 15 -8.63 -14.89 15.75
C PRO A 15 -7.94 -14.34 14.50
N ARG A 16 -7.96 -15.12 13.41
CA ARG A 16 -7.44 -14.68 12.12
C ARG A 16 -8.49 -13.81 11.45
N TYR A 17 -8.08 -12.61 11.05
CA TYR A 17 -8.98 -11.62 10.48
C TYR A 17 -9.04 -11.75 8.96
N ASP A 18 -9.65 -12.83 8.50
CA ASP A 18 -9.72 -13.21 7.07
C ASP A 18 -10.38 -12.13 6.20
N VAL A 19 -11.27 -11.30 6.78
CA VAL A 19 -11.90 -10.15 6.11
C VAL A 19 -10.86 -9.13 5.62
N VAL A 20 -9.84 -8.83 6.44
CA VAL A 20 -8.80 -7.86 6.08
C VAL A 20 -7.91 -8.42 4.97
N ASP A 21 -7.60 -9.72 5.04
CA ASP A 21 -6.86 -10.39 3.99
C ASP A 21 -7.67 -10.45 2.68
N ALA A 22 -8.99 -10.67 2.75
CA ALA A 22 -9.86 -10.66 1.58
C ALA A 22 -9.92 -9.29 0.90
N LEU A 23 -10.06 -8.21 1.69
CA LEU A 23 -10.00 -6.83 1.16
C LEU A 23 -8.66 -6.55 0.45
N ARG A 24 -7.56 -7.00 1.05
CA ARG A 24 -6.23 -6.89 0.42
C ARG A 24 -6.16 -7.71 -0.86
N GLY A 25 -6.70 -8.92 -0.88
CA GLY A 25 -6.81 -9.77 -2.07
C GLY A 25 -7.60 -9.10 -3.19
N THR A 26 -8.73 -8.44 -2.88
CA THR A 26 -9.50 -7.65 -3.84
C THR A 26 -8.65 -6.52 -4.45
N ALA A 27 -7.90 -5.79 -3.62
CA ALA A 27 -7.00 -4.74 -4.09
C ALA A 27 -5.93 -5.28 -5.05
N MET A 28 -5.40 -6.48 -4.79
CA MET A 28 -4.40 -7.14 -5.63
C MET A 28 -4.95 -7.54 -6.99
N VAL A 29 -6.14 -8.14 -7.04
CA VAL A 29 -6.80 -8.48 -8.30
C VAL A 29 -7.07 -7.22 -9.11
N TRP A 30 -7.60 -6.17 -8.47
CA TRP A 30 -7.89 -4.91 -9.14
C TRP A 30 -6.61 -4.25 -9.69
N MET A 31 -5.54 -4.19 -8.89
CA MET A 31 -4.23 -3.69 -9.33
C MET A 31 -3.69 -4.45 -10.54
N THR A 32 -3.77 -5.78 -10.54
CA THR A 32 -3.28 -6.59 -11.67
C THR A 32 -4.08 -6.33 -12.94
N VAL A 33 -5.41 -6.21 -12.86
CA VAL A 33 -6.23 -5.84 -14.03
C VAL A 33 -5.86 -4.44 -14.52
N PHE A 34 -5.68 -3.48 -13.61
CA PHE A 34 -5.28 -2.12 -13.95
C PHE A 34 -3.93 -2.09 -14.68
N HIS A 35 -2.90 -2.77 -14.14
CA HIS A 35 -1.60 -2.82 -14.78
C HIS A 35 -1.60 -3.63 -16.08
N PHE A 36 -2.42 -4.68 -16.20
CA PHE A 36 -2.58 -5.39 -17.47
C PHE A 36 -3.07 -4.44 -18.57
N CYS A 37 -4.10 -3.65 -18.29
CA CYS A 37 -4.58 -2.62 -19.21
C CYS A 37 -3.51 -1.56 -19.52
N PHE A 38 -2.73 -1.15 -18.51
CA PHE A 38 -1.60 -0.23 -18.70
C PHE A 38 -0.54 -0.81 -19.64
N ASP A 39 -0.16 -2.08 -19.44
CA ASP A 39 0.85 -2.76 -20.26
C ASP A 39 0.38 -2.93 -21.71
N LEU A 40 -0.91 -3.21 -21.93
CA LEU A 40 -1.48 -3.24 -23.29
C LEU A 40 -1.37 -1.88 -23.99
N SER A 41 -1.58 -0.78 -23.25
CA SER A 41 -1.39 0.57 -23.77
C SER A 41 0.09 0.88 -24.02
N TYR A 42 0.96 0.49 -23.09
CA TYR A 42 2.41 0.63 -23.20
C TYR A 42 2.97 -0.08 -24.44
N MET A 43 2.47 -1.28 -24.76
CA MET A 43 2.85 -2.03 -25.97
C MET A 43 2.20 -1.51 -27.26
N GLY A 44 1.29 -0.54 -27.17
CA GLY A 44 0.59 0.04 -28.30
C GLY A 44 -0.57 -0.83 -28.84
N TRP A 45 -0.94 -1.91 -28.14
CA TRP A 45 -2.04 -2.80 -28.54
C TRP A 45 -3.42 -2.21 -28.23
N TRP A 46 -3.52 -1.40 -27.17
CA TRP A 46 -4.76 -0.70 -26.83
C TRP A 46 -4.47 0.68 -26.24
N LYS A 47 -4.48 1.71 -27.10
CA LYS A 47 -4.14 3.08 -26.70
C LYS A 47 -5.16 3.63 -25.71
N GLN A 48 -4.68 3.99 -24.52
CA GLN A 48 -5.46 4.57 -23.42
C GLN A 48 -4.61 5.63 -22.70
N ASP A 49 -5.24 6.69 -22.18
CA ASP A 49 -4.54 7.75 -21.42
C ASP A 49 -4.58 7.46 -19.92
N PHE A 50 -3.54 6.81 -19.39
CA PHE A 50 -3.41 6.52 -17.96
C PHE A 50 -2.94 7.72 -17.11
N LEU A 51 -2.55 8.83 -17.75
CA LEU A 51 -1.97 9.99 -17.07
C LEU A 51 -3.04 11.04 -16.73
N SER A 52 -4.00 11.25 -17.64
CA SER A 52 -4.98 12.34 -17.52
C SER A 52 -6.43 11.87 -17.40
N ASP A 53 -6.77 10.68 -17.92
CA ASP A 53 -8.15 10.21 -17.91
C ASP A 53 -8.66 9.95 -16.48
N PRO A 54 -9.77 10.58 -16.05
CA PRO A 54 -10.40 10.32 -14.76
C PRO A 54 -10.70 8.84 -14.51
N PHE A 55 -11.06 8.07 -15.55
CA PHE A 55 -11.35 6.65 -15.40
C PHE A 55 -10.16 5.87 -14.85
N TRP A 56 -8.98 6.05 -15.44
CA TRP A 56 -7.76 5.35 -15.00
C TRP A 56 -7.17 5.96 -13.73
N THR A 57 -7.15 7.29 -13.62
CA THR A 57 -6.57 7.97 -12.47
C THR A 57 -7.38 7.72 -11.18
N LEU A 58 -8.71 7.66 -11.24
CA LEU A 58 -9.55 7.30 -10.10
C LEU A 58 -9.40 5.83 -9.69
N GLN A 59 -9.23 4.92 -10.65
CA GLN A 59 -8.91 3.52 -10.32
C GLN A 59 -7.59 3.40 -9.57
N ARG A 60 -6.53 4.05 -10.05
CA ARG A 60 -5.24 4.10 -9.34
C ARG A 60 -5.41 4.62 -7.92
N VAL A 61 -6.17 5.71 -7.74
CA VAL A 61 -6.44 6.28 -6.41
C VAL A 61 -7.19 5.29 -5.53
N GLY A 62 -8.21 4.61 -6.05
CA GLY A 62 -8.98 3.60 -5.33
C GLY A 62 -8.14 2.40 -4.90
N ILE A 63 -7.32 1.86 -5.80
CA ILE A 63 -6.42 0.72 -5.55
C ILE A 63 -5.42 1.07 -4.43
N VAL A 64 -4.69 2.18 -4.57
CA VAL A 64 -3.69 2.60 -3.58
C VAL A 64 -4.37 2.91 -2.23
N SER A 65 -5.52 3.58 -2.24
CA SER A 65 -6.30 3.85 -1.02
C SER A 65 -6.66 2.55 -0.30
N LEU A 66 -7.17 1.56 -1.01
CA LEU A 66 -7.55 0.27 -0.42
C LEU A 66 -6.35 -0.47 0.17
N PHE A 67 -5.21 -0.49 -0.51
CA PHE A 67 -3.99 -1.10 0.02
C PHE A 67 -3.50 -0.43 1.30
N LEU A 68 -3.43 0.90 1.32
CA LEU A 68 -2.95 1.65 2.47
C LEU A 68 -3.93 1.61 3.64
N PHE A 69 -5.23 1.64 3.35
CA PHE A 69 -6.27 1.43 4.36
C PHE A 69 -6.12 0.03 4.99
N CYS A 70 -5.93 -1.02 4.17
CA CYS A 70 -5.66 -2.38 4.67
C CYS A 70 -4.36 -2.49 5.47
N ALA A 71 -3.31 -1.75 5.10
CA ALA A 71 -2.07 -1.67 5.87
C ALA A 71 -2.31 -1.04 7.25
N GLY A 72 -3.12 0.02 7.32
CA GLY A 72 -3.58 0.65 8.56
C GLY A 72 -4.39 -0.30 9.44
N LEU A 73 -5.36 -1.02 8.86
CA LEU A 73 -6.11 -2.08 9.55
C LEU A 73 -5.17 -3.16 10.13
N GLY A 74 -4.18 -3.58 9.34
CA GLY A 74 -3.14 -4.53 9.77
C GLY A 74 -2.29 -4.00 10.94
N GLN A 75 -1.91 -2.72 10.93
CA GLN A 75 -1.23 -2.09 12.06
C GLN A 75 -2.11 -2.07 13.32
N SER A 76 -3.41 -1.85 13.17
CA SER A 76 -4.35 -1.86 14.30
C SER A 76 -4.43 -3.23 14.95
N ILE A 77 -4.54 -4.28 14.15
CA ILE A 77 -4.52 -5.67 14.62
C ILE A 77 -3.20 -5.97 15.35
N ALA A 78 -2.07 -5.63 14.73
CA ALA A 78 -0.75 -5.89 15.29
C ALA A 78 -0.50 -5.12 16.60
N TYR A 79 -1.04 -3.90 16.71
CA TYR A 79 -0.97 -3.08 17.90
C TYR A 79 -1.78 -3.69 19.05
N VAL A 80 -3.05 -4.08 18.81
CA VAL A 80 -3.90 -4.72 19.82
C VAL A 80 -3.35 -6.08 20.27
N GLN A 81 -2.73 -6.83 19.37
CA GLN A 81 -2.06 -8.11 19.69
C GLN A 81 -0.68 -7.94 20.38
N GLY A 82 -0.27 -6.73 20.74
CA GLY A 82 1.00 -6.49 21.43
C GLY A 82 2.22 -6.88 20.60
N GLN A 83 2.21 -6.63 19.28
CA GLN A 83 3.38 -6.88 18.43
C GLN A 83 4.62 -6.17 19.00
N SER A 84 5.73 -6.88 19.14
CA SER A 84 6.99 -6.30 19.62
C SER A 84 7.73 -5.55 18.52
N TRP A 85 8.59 -4.59 18.90
CA TRP A 85 9.44 -3.84 17.96
C TRP A 85 10.35 -4.74 17.11
N SER A 86 10.86 -5.83 17.68
CA SER A 86 11.65 -6.82 16.92
C SER A 86 10.84 -7.49 15.80
N ARG A 87 9.58 -7.88 16.07
CA ARG A 87 8.69 -8.46 15.05
C ARG A 87 8.31 -7.43 13.97
N PHE A 88 8.01 -6.20 14.39
CA PHE A 88 7.74 -5.09 13.48
C PHE A 88 8.94 -4.82 12.57
N GLY A 89 10.14 -4.68 13.15
CA GLY A 89 11.39 -4.38 12.43
C GLY A 89 11.74 -5.43 11.37
N ARG A 90 11.56 -6.73 11.67
CA ARG A 90 11.76 -7.80 10.67
C ARG A 90 10.84 -7.64 9.46
N ARG A 91 9.55 -7.37 9.70
CA ARG A 91 8.58 -7.18 8.60
C ARG A 91 8.82 -5.88 7.85
N TRP A 92 9.15 -4.81 8.56
CA TRP A 92 9.49 -3.53 7.97
C TRP A 92 10.72 -3.63 7.06
N LEU A 93 11.77 -4.33 7.51
CA LEU A 93 12.99 -4.54 6.72
C LEU A 93 12.69 -5.30 5.42
N GLN A 94 11.81 -6.30 5.44
CA GLN A 94 11.36 -6.97 4.21
C GLN A 94 10.73 -5.99 3.21
N ILE A 95 9.91 -5.05 3.69
CA ILE A 95 9.27 -4.04 2.84
C ILE A 95 10.31 -3.03 2.33
N ALA A 96 11.24 -2.59 3.17
CA ALA A 96 12.30 -1.67 2.78
C ALA A 96 13.24 -2.28 1.73
N LEU A 97 13.65 -3.54 1.92
CA LEU A 97 14.45 -4.28 0.93
C LEU A 97 13.67 -4.50 -0.37
N ALA A 98 12.38 -4.84 -0.28
CA ALA A 98 11.52 -4.94 -1.45
C ALA A 98 11.41 -3.61 -2.20
N ALA A 99 11.31 -2.48 -1.49
CA ALA A 99 11.30 -1.14 -2.08
C ALA A 99 12.60 -0.87 -2.85
N ALA A 100 13.75 -1.16 -2.24
CA ALA A 100 15.06 -1.02 -2.88
C ALA A 100 15.19 -1.91 -4.13
N LEU A 101 14.72 -3.16 -4.08
CA LEU A 101 14.70 -4.06 -5.23
C LEU A 101 13.84 -3.52 -6.38
N VAL A 102 12.68 -2.94 -6.08
CA VAL A 102 11.82 -2.29 -7.09
C VAL A 102 12.52 -1.09 -7.73
N SER A 103 13.23 -0.27 -6.94
CA SER A 103 14.02 0.85 -7.48
C SER A 103 15.14 0.36 -8.39
N LEU A 104 15.87 -0.68 -8.00
CA LEU A 104 16.95 -1.27 -8.81
C LEU A 104 16.41 -1.89 -10.11
N GLY A 105 15.32 -2.66 -10.02
CA GLY A 105 14.70 -3.29 -11.19
C GLY A 105 14.14 -2.25 -12.16
N SER A 106 13.43 -1.24 -11.65
CA SER A 106 12.92 -0.14 -12.49
C SER A 106 14.04 0.75 -13.03
N TRP A 107 15.17 0.91 -12.34
CA TRP A 107 16.32 1.62 -12.87
C TRP A 107 16.96 0.91 -14.05
N TRP A 108 17.02 -0.42 -14.03
CA TRP A 108 17.47 -1.20 -15.18
C TRP A 108 16.50 -1.04 -16.36
N MET A 109 15.19 -1.21 -16.12
CA MET A 109 14.19 -1.18 -17.21
C MET A 109 13.88 0.22 -17.74
N PHE A 110 13.85 1.22 -16.86
CA PHE A 110 13.40 2.60 -17.11
C PHE A 110 14.39 3.62 -16.51
N PRO A 111 15.64 3.72 -17.02
CA PRO A 111 16.70 4.48 -16.36
C PRO A 111 16.41 5.99 -16.21
N ARG A 112 15.55 6.56 -17.06
CA ARG A 112 15.17 7.99 -17.01
C ARG A 112 14.00 8.28 -16.07
N SER A 113 13.18 7.29 -15.73
CA SER A 113 11.93 7.41 -14.96
C SER A 113 11.81 6.40 -13.83
N TYR A 114 12.93 5.81 -13.40
CA TYR A 114 12.95 4.78 -12.36
C TYR A 114 12.20 5.18 -11.08
N ILE A 115 11.73 4.18 -10.35
CA ILE A 115 10.91 4.38 -9.16
C ILE A 115 11.82 4.79 -8.00
N HIS A 116 11.99 6.11 -7.77
CA HIS A 116 12.75 6.59 -6.61
C HIS A 116 11.89 6.68 -5.33
N PHE A 117 10.57 6.85 -5.46
CA PHE A 117 9.65 6.89 -4.32
C PHE A 117 8.23 6.40 -4.67
N GLY A 118 8.10 5.10 -4.90
CA GLY A 118 6.81 4.42 -5.14
C GLY A 118 6.11 3.92 -3.87
N VAL A 119 5.04 3.15 -4.06
CA VAL A 119 4.16 2.67 -2.95
C VAL A 119 4.88 1.91 -1.84
N LEU A 120 5.89 1.08 -2.14
CA LEU A 120 6.63 0.35 -1.09
C LEU A 120 7.51 1.28 -0.23
N HIS A 121 8.08 2.33 -0.83
CA HIS A 121 8.85 3.36 -0.11
C HIS A 121 7.92 4.14 0.81
N GLY A 122 6.79 4.59 0.27
CA GLY A 122 5.75 5.26 1.05
C GLY A 122 5.25 4.40 2.21
N ILE A 123 4.93 3.12 1.95
CA ILE A 123 4.51 2.17 2.99
C ILE A 123 5.59 2.01 4.05
N ALA A 124 6.86 1.85 3.68
CA ALA A 124 7.95 1.70 4.66
C ALA A 124 8.02 2.89 5.63
N VAL A 125 7.89 4.12 5.13
CA VAL A 125 7.87 5.34 5.97
C VAL A 125 6.59 5.40 6.80
N MET A 126 5.43 5.26 6.15
CA MET A 126 4.13 5.41 6.81
C MET A 126 3.90 4.36 7.89
N LEU A 127 4.38 3.13 7.73
CA LEU A 127 4.26 2.09 8.76
C LEU A 127 4.95 2.50 10.07
N VAL A 128 6.11 3.15 10.00
CA VAL A 128 6.81 3.65 11.20
C VAL A 128 6.01 4.78 11.84
N VAL A 129 5.54 5.74 11.05
CA VAL A 129 4.73 6.86 11.54
C VAL A 129 3.43 6.36 12.20
N VAL A 130 2.69 5.47 11.55
CA VAL A 130 1.45 4.88 12.08
C VAL A 130 1.73 4.08 13.34
N ARG A 131 2.85 3.36 13.41
CA ARG A 131 3.23 2.60 14.61
C ARG A 131 3.49 3.51 15.80
N LEU A 132 4.22 4.61 15.61
CA LEU A 132 4.51 5.60 16.66
C LEU A 132 3.25 6.37 17.09
N THR A 133 2.34 6.61 16.15
CA THR A 133 1.07 7.32 16.40
C THR A 133 -0.08 6.37 16.78
N ALA A 134 0.17 5.07 16.91
CA ALA A 134 -0.87 4.07 17.18
C ALA A 134 -1.65 4.35 18.47
N GLY A 135 -1.02 5.00 19.45
CA GLY A 135 -1.62 5.42 20.73
C GLY A 135 -2.60 6.59 20.64
N TRP A 136 -2.62 7.37 19.55
CA TRP A 136 -3.39 8.62 19.42
C TRP A 136 -4.92 8.44 19.51
N GLY A 137 -5.43 7.22 19.34
CA GLY A 137 -6.84 6.92 19.53
C GLY A 137 -7.73 7.69 18.55
N ARG A 138 -8.70 8.46 19.08
CA ARG A 138 -9.65 9.23 18.25
C ARG A 138 -8.97 10.32 17.41
N TRP A 139 -7.78 10.78 17.81
CA TRP A 139 -7.04 11.83 17.09
C TRP A 139 -6.52 11.37 15.72
N LEU A 140 -6.48 10.07 15.45
CA LEU A 140 -6.17 9.54 14.12
C LEU A 140 -7.17 9.98 13.05
N TRP A 141 -8.44 10.27 13.41
CA TRP A 141 -9.45 10.75 12.46
C TRP A 141 -9.16 12.17 11.96
N PRO A 142 -9.04 13.21 12.82
CA PRO A 142 -8.71 14.56 12.39
C PRO A 142 -7.27 14.64 11.82
N ALA A 143 -6.31 13.87 12.35
CA ALA A 143 -4.98 13.80 11.76
C ALA A 143 -5.03 13.25 10.33
N GLY A 144 -5.85 12.22 10.09
CA GLY A 144 -6.10 11.70 8.75
C GLY A 144 -6.75 12.71 7.81
N ALA A 145 -7.75 13.45 8.29
CA ALA A 145 -8.38 14.52 7.51
C ALA A 145 -7.38 15.63 7.16
N LEU A 146 -6.55 16.04 8.11
CA LEU A 146 -5.49 17.02 7.88
C LEU A 146 -4.46 16.52 6.87
N ALA A 147 -4.00 15.26 7.01
CA ALA A 147 -3.06 14.64 6.07
C ALA A 147 -3.63 14.54 4.66
N LEU A 148 -4.93 14.24 4.52
CA LEU A 148 -5.59 14.31 3.22
C LEU A 148 -5.56 15.75 2.71
N ALA A 149 -5.93 16.75 3.52
CA ALA A 149 -5.95 18.16 3.11
C ALA A 149 -4.57 18.75 2.73
N MET A 150 -3.46 18.15 3.22
CA MET A 150 -2.11 18.70 3.10
C MET A 150 -1.65 19.04 1.68
N PRO A 151 -1.86 18.23 0.62
CA PRO A 151 -1.44 18.59 -0.73
C PRO A 151 -2.13 19.85 -1.25
N TRP A 152 -3.41 20.06 -0.93
CA TRP A 152 -4.14 21.27 -1.32
C TRP A 152 -3.64 22.50 -0.57
N LEU A 153 -3.38 22.36 0.74
CA LEU A 153 -2.81 23.44 1.56
C LEU A 153 -1.39 23.80 1.08
N ALA A 154 -0.58 22.79 0.77
CA ALA A 154 0.76 22.98 0.21
C ALA A 154 0.71 23.66 -1.16
N GLN A 155 -0.19 23.23 -2.05
CA GLN A 155 -0.38 23.87 -3.35
C GLN A 155 -0.73 25.36 -3.20
N TRP A 156 -1.69 25.68 -2.34
CA TRP A 156 -2.10 27.06 -2.07
C TRP A 156 -0.94 27.89 -1.52
N TRP A 157 -0.21 27.38 -0.53
CA TRP A 157 0.91 28.09 0.09
C TRP A 157 2.10 28.28 -0.86
N LEU A 158 2.53 27.22 -1.54
CA LEU A 158 3.68 27.22 -2.43
C LEU A 158 3.43 27.99 -3.74
N SER A 159 2.16 28.24 -4.10
CA SER A 159 1.81 29.12 -5.22
C SER A 159 1.71 30.59 -4.82
N GLY A 160 1.76 30.89 -3.52
CA GLY A 160 1.66 32.24 -2.96
C GLY A 160 2.86 32.59 -2.08
N GLY A 161 2.63 32.80 -0.79
CA GLY A 161 3.65 33.24 0.17
C GLY A 161 4.85 32.30 0.34
N GLY A 162 4.70 31.03 -0.03
CA GLY A 162 5.74 30.00 0.02
C GLY A 162 6.49 29.77 -1.29
N ALA A 163 6.31 30.60 -2.32
CA ALA A 163 6.85 30.33 -3.67
C ALA A 163 8.37 30.07 -3.71
N ALA A 164 9.15 30.74 -2.86
CA ALA A 164 10.59 30.52 -2.74
C ALA A 164 10.98 29.08 -2.35
N TRP A 165 10.06 28.33 -1.72
CA TRP A 165 10.28 26.95 -1.32
C TRP A 165 9.81 25.92 -2.36
N ALA A 166 9.12 26.35 -3.42
CA ALA A 166 8.49 25.46 -4.38
C ALA A 166 9.51 24.53 -5.05
N ASP A 167 10.66 25.04 -5.48
CA ASP A 167 11.69 24.21 -6.13
C ASP A 167 12.36 23.23 -5.17
N ALA A 168 12.59 23.62 -3.92
CA ALA A 168 13.08 22.71 -2.90
C ALA A 168 12.09 21.55 -2.67
N MET A 169 10.79 21.86 -2.55
CA MET A 169 9.73 20.87 -2.34
C MET A 169 9.56 19.93 -3.54
N ASN A 170 9.66 20.45 -4.76
CA ASN A 170 9.59 19.66 -5.99
C ASN A 170 10.85 18.80 -6.21
N GLY A 171 11.97 19.14 -5.57
CA GLY A 171 13.22 18.41 -5.62
C GLY A 171 13.13 17.00 -5.04
N ARG A 172 13.99 16.09 -5.51
CA ARG A 172 14.01 14.68 -5.09
C ARG A 172 14.22 14.48 -3.58
N ALA A 173 14.84 15.44 -2.91
CA ALA A 173 15.07 15.39 -1.47
C ALA A 173 13.80 15.54 -0.63
N LEU A 174 12.78 16.25 -1.13
CA LEU A 174 11.57 16.60 -0.38
C LEU A 174 10.27 16.16 -1.04
N ASN A 175 10.29 15.84 -2.34
CA ASN A 175 9.08 15.45 -3.04
C ASN A 175 8.42 14.18 -2.46
N TRP A 176 9.15 13.33 -1.75
CA TRP A 176 8.57 12.17 -1.06
C TRP A 176 7.53 12.54 0.01
N LEU A 177 7.53 13.79 0.50
CA LEU A 177 6.48 14.30 1.39
C LEU A 177 5.13 14.44 0.68
N GLY A 178 5.12 14.71 -0.63
CA GLY A 178 3.90 14.94 -1.41
C GLY A 178 3.36 16.37 -1.36
N LEU A 179 4.13 17.27 -0.75
CA LEU A 179 3.82 18.71 -0.67
C LEU A 179 4.45 19.45 -1.86
N VAL A 180 4.08 19.03 -3.08
CA VAL A 180 4.71 19.46 -4.33
C VAL A 180 3.75 20.28 -5.18
N THR A 181 4.27 21.17 -6.03
CA THR A 181 3.46 21.90 -7.02
C THR A 181 3.39 21.22 -8.38
N ARG A 182 4.33 20.31 -8.66
CA ARG A 182 4.36 19.49 -9.87
C ARG A 182 4.72 18.06 -9.52
N LYS A 183 4.03 17.09 -10.14
CA LYS A 183 4.35 15.67 -9.93
C LYS A 183 5.74 15.37 -10.51
N PRO A 184 6.59 14.62 -9.81
CA PRO A 184 7.88 14.20 -10.34
C PRO A 184 7.68 13.19 -11.48
N PHE A 185 8.62 13.17 -12.43
CA PHE A 185 8.66 12.20 -13.51
C PHE A 185 9.24 10.86 -13.01
N THR A 186 8.37 9.87 -12.78
CA THR A 186 8.73 8.52 -12.33
C THR A 186 7.58 7.54 -12.62
N GLU A 187 7.87 6.25 -12.79
CA GLU A 187 6.87 5.21 -13.09
C GLU A 187 5.85 5.01 -11.96
N ASP A 188 6.26 5.21 -10.71
CA ASP A 188 5.32 5.22 -9.58
C ASP A 188 5.71 6.27 -8.53
N TYR A 189 4.69 7.00 -8.08
CA TYR A 189 4.82 8.06 -7.10
C TYR A 189 3.69 8.00 -6.09
N VAL A 190 4.02 7.58 -4.87
CA VAL A 190 3.10 7.50 -3.73
C VAL A 190 3.80 8.15 -2.53
N PRO A 191 3.73 9.48 -2.43
CA PRO A 191 4.35 10.24 -1.33
C PRO A 191 3.70 9.94 0.03
N VAL A 192 4.19 10.57 1.10
CA VAL A 192 3.59 10.45 2.43
C VAL A 192 2.23 11.12 2.49
N PHE A 193 2.08 12.36 2.03
CA PHE A 193 0.79 13.03 1.94
C PHE A 193 0.24 12.93 0.52
N PRO A 194 -1.04 12.58 0.32
CA PRO A 194 -2.12 12.46 1.33
C PRO A 194 -2.23 11.07 2.00
N TRP A 195 -1.48 10.11 1.50
CA TRP A 195 -1.62 8.67 1.72
C TRP A 195 -1.53 8.20 3.18
N LEU A 196 -0.75 8.91 4.01
CA LEU A 196 -0.66 8.69 5.45
C LEU A 196 -2.04 8.86 6.11
N GLY A 197 -2.86 9.78 5.62
CA GLY A 197 -4.21 9.98 6.13
C GLY A 197 -5.11 8.76 5.92
N VAL A 198 -5.02 8.12 4.75
CA VAL A 198 -5.74 6.87 4.46
C VAL A 198 -5.27 5.74 5.38
N MET A 199 -3.95 5.62 5.60
CA MET A 199 -3.42 4.60 6.50
C MET A 199 -3.82 4.85 7.97
N TRP A 200 -3.84 6.10 8.42
CA TRP A 200 -4.36 6.48 9.75
C TRP A 200 -5.84 6.17 9.89
N TRP A 201 -6.66 6.44 8.88
CA TRP A 201 -8.07 6.04 8.89
C TRP A 201 -8.25 4.53 8.90
N GLY A 202 -7.38 3.77 8.23
CA GLY A 202 -7.32 2.31 8.36
C GLY A 202 -7.02 1.88 9.80
N MET A 203 -6.02 2.49 10.44
CA MET A 203 -5.67 2.23 11.84
C MET A 203 -6.84 2.57 12.79
N ALA A 204 -7.45 3.74 12.62
CA ALA A 204 -8.57 4.22 13.42
C ALA A 204 -9.79 3.33 13.28
N SER A 205 -10.13 2.95 12.04
CA SER A 205 -11.22 2.01 11.74
C SER A 205 -10.97 0.64 12.36
N GLY A 206 -9.73 0.13 12.28
CA GLY A 206 -9.36 -1.13 12.91
C GLY A 206 -9.48 -1.10 14.43
N ARG A 207 -9.11 0.02 15.07
CA ARG A 207 -9.25 0.19 16.53
C ARG A 207 -10.73 0.24 16.92
N TRP A 208 -11.54 0.97 16.15
CA TRP A 208 -12.97 1.08 16.36
C TRP A 208 -13.69 -0.27 16.17
N LEU A 209 -13.39 -1.01 15.10
CA LEU A 209 -13.94 -2.33 14.83
C LEU A 209 -13.57 -3.34 15.91
N GLN A 210 -12.32 -3.36 16.37
CA GLN A 210 -11.91 -4.27 17.45
C GLN A 210 -12.56 -3.92 18.79
N ALA A 211 -12.80 -2.64 19.07
CA ALA A 211 -13.44 -2.19 20.32
C ALA A 211 -14.96 -2.45 20.35
N ARG A 212 -15.66 -2.35 19.20
CA ARG A 212 -17.14 -2.41 19.16
C ARG A 212 -17.72 -3.61 18.43
N HIS A 213 -16.96 -4.22 17.52
CA HIS A 213 -17.46 -5.20 16.55
C HIS A 213 -16.45 -6.32 16.29
N ALA A 214 -15.70 -6.76 17.30
CA ALA A 214 -14.67 -7.80 17.17
C ALA A 214 -15.18 -9.08 16.46
N HIS A 215 -16.44 -9.45 16.68
CA HIS A 215 -17.09 -10.59 16.03
C HIS A 215 -17.13 -10.47 14.50
N ARG A 216 -17.30 -9.27 13.93
CA ARG A 216 -17.37 -9.05 12.47
C ARG A 216 -16.05 -9.33 11.77
N LEU A 217 -14.93 -9.15 12.47
CA LEU A 217 -13.61 -9.40 11.92
C LEU A 217 -13.29 -10.91 11.87
N GLY A 218 -13.96 -11.73 12.69
CA GLY A 218 -13.82 -13.18 12.75
C GLY A 218 -14.91 -13.97 12.02
N CYS A 219 -15.80 -13.31 11.27
CA CYS A 219 -16.86 -13.99 10.52
C CYS A 219 -16.27 -14.89 9.42
N ALA A 220 -16.85 -16.07 9.27
CA ALA A 220 -16.52 -16.98 8.19
C ALA A 220 -16.88 -16.35 6.84
N LEU A 221 -15.91 -16.32 5.92
CA LEU A 221 -16.13 -15.81 4.58
C LEU A 221 -16.74 -16.89 3.65
N PRO A 222 -17.61 -16.50 2.70
CA PRO A 222 -18.03 -17.39 1.62
C PRO A 222 -16.83 -17.80 0.76
N ALA A 223 -16.98 -18.84 -0.07
CA ALA A 223 -15.87 -19.42 -0.84
C ALA A 223 -15.04 -18.40 -1.67
N PRO A 224 -15.65 -17.46 -2.41
CA PRO A 224 -14.89 -16.42 -3.12
C PRO A 224 -14.06 -15.53 -2.17
N GLY A 225 -14.62 -15.18 -1.01
CA GLY A 225 -13.92 -14.41 0.02
C GLY A 225 -12.72 -15.15 0.61
N ARG A 226 -12.81 -16.48 0.76
CA ARG A 226 -11.67 -17.31 1.21
C ARG A 226 -10.53 -17.35 0.19
N ALA A 227 -10.84 -17.40 -1.10
CA ALA A 227 -9.84 -17.33 -2.16
C ALA A 227 -9.11 -15.98 -2.17
N LEU A 228 -9.86 -14.88 -2.04
CA LEU A 228 -9.29 -13.54 -1.89
C LEU A 228 -8.45 -13.41 -0.62
N ALA A 229 -8.91 -13.96 0.50
CA ALA A 229 -8.14 -13.96 1.74
C ALA A 229 -6.83 -14.75 1.60
N TRP A 230 -6.87 -15.91 0.93
CA TRP A 230 -5.66 -16.67 0.65
C TRP A 230 -4.66 -15.87 -0.19
N LEU A 231 -5.13 -15.22 -1.26
CA LEU A 231 -4.31 -14.35 -2.09
C LEU A 231 -3.71 -13.18 -1.27
N GLY A 232 -4.53 -12.53 -0.46
CA GLY A 232 -4.14 -11.40 0.39
C GLY A 232 -3.07 -11.72 1.44
N ARG A 233 -2.88 -13.00 1.80
CA ARG A 233 -1.79 -13.44 2.70
C ARG A 233 -0.42 -13.38 2.03
N TRP A 234 -0.36 -13.45 0.71
CA TRP A 234 0.87 -13.42 -0.10
C TRP A 234 1.11 -12.06 -0.76
N SER A 235 0.50 -11.00 -0.24
CA SER A 235 0.43 -9.70 -0.92
C SER A 235 1.78 -9.10 -1.31
N LEU A 236 2.81 -9.22 -0.47
CA LEU A 236 4.14 -8.67 -0.78
C LEU A 236 4.82 -9.43 -1.92
N SER A 237 4.79 -10.77 -1.88
CA SER A 237 5.38 -11.62 -2.93
C SER A 237 4.65 -11.40 -4.25
N TYR A 238 3.32 -11.37 -4.22
CA TYR A 238 2.51 -11.07 -5.39
C TYR A 238 2.79 -9.67 -5.95
N TYR A 239 2.87 -8.66 -5.08
CA TYR A 239 3.20 -7.29 -5.47
C TYR A 239 4.56 -7.23 -6.19
N LEU A 240 5.57 -7.98 -5.74
CA LEU A 240 6.87 -7.99 -6.41
C LEU A 240 6.85 -8.71 -7.77
N LEU A 241 6.00 -9.73 -7.93
CA LEU A 241 6.01 -10.60 -9.10
C LEU A 241 5.02 -10.20 -10.19
N HIS A 242 3.90 -9.55 -9.86
CA HIS A 242 2.82 -9.33 -10.83
C HIS A 242 3.32 -8.56 -12.06
N GLN A 243 4.03 -7.45 -11.89
CA GLN A 243 4.49 -6.61 -13.00
C GLN A 243 5.60 -7.29 -13.84
N PRO A 244 6.69 -7.83 -13.26
CA PRO A 244 7.71 -8.52 -14.06
C PRO A 244 7.17 -9.74 -14.81
N VAL A 245 6.29 -10.53 -14.19
CA VAL A 245 5.69 -11.71 -14.82
C VAL A 245 4.78 -11.29 -15.98
N MET A 246 3.94 -10.28 -15.78
CA MET A 246 3.02 -9.81 -16.81
C MET A 246 3.76 -9.20 -18.00
N LEU A 247 4.76 -8.33 -17.76
CA LEU A 247 5.62 -7.80 -18.82
C LEU A 247 6.39 -8.91 -19.55
N GLY A 248 6.85 -9.93 -18.82
CA GLY A 248 7.51 -11.10 -19.42
C GLY A 248 6.60 -11.89 -20.35
N ILE A 249 5.36 -12.17 -19.92
CA ILE A 249 4.36 -12.88 -20.73
C ILE A 249 3.97 -12.08 -21.96
N LEU A 250 3.63 -10.80 -21.78
CA LEU A 250 3.24 -9.93 -22.89
C LEU A 250 4.39 -9.69 -23.86
N GLY A 251 5.63 -9.56 -23.36
CA GLY A 251 6.82 -9.42 -24.18
C GLY A 251 7.12 -10.67 -25.01
N ALA A 252 6.98 -11.86 -24.42
CA ALA A 252 7.11 -13.13 -25.13
C ALA A 252 6.03 -13.28 -26.23
N LEU A 253 4.78 -12.90 -25.93
CA LEU A 253 3.70 -12.88 -26.90
C LEU A 253 3.98 -11.89 -28.04
N ALA A 254 4.47 -10.68 -27.72
CA ALA A 254 4.82 -9.67 -28.71
C ALA A 254 5.95 -10.12 -29.64
N TRP A 255 6.93 -10.85 -29.10
CA TRP A 255 7.99 -11.46 -29.89
C TRP A 255 7.46 -12.55 -30.80
N TRP A 256 6.62 -13.45 -30.28
CA TRP A 256 5.98 -14.53 -31.05
C TRP A 256 5.11 -14.00 -32.20
N LEU A 257 4.34 -12.94 -31.99
CA LEU A 257 3.49 -12.35 -33.03
C LEU A 257 4.28 -11.65 -34.16
N LYS A 258 5.56 -11.35 -33.94
CA LYS A 258 6.45 -10.72 -34.93
C LYS A 258 7.38 -11.71 -35.62
N ALA A 259 7.52 -12.93 -35.09
CA ALA A 259 8.30 -14.03 -35.66
C ALA A 259 7.46 -14.77 -36.71
#